data_AF-A0A937XDP5-F1
#
_entry.id   AF-A0A937XDP5-F1
#
_cell.length_a   1.000
_cell.length_b   1.000
_cell.length_c   1.000
_cell.angle_alpha   90.00
_cell.angle_beta   90.00
_cell.angle_gamma   90.00
#
_symmetry.space_group_name_H-M   'P 1'
#
loop_
_entity.id
_entity.type
_entity.pdbx_description
1 polymer ?
#
loop_
_entity_poly.entity_id
_entity_poly.type
_entity_poly.pdbx_seq_one_letter_code
_entity_poly.pdbx_strand_id
1 'polypeptide(L)'
;MRRTSNFSVRARSLAIVLLAFVAATWASPVLAQLQGGSVYPIDGVQNPPVSFQSIGTAVTYMVANGVTGSGQVVLELNSGYAGETSSVTIPPITGTNAALGVTFRPASGYSAQTITAGAASPNQFAVRITGSYITLDGQAGGGGGGRNWLIRCTGPGSSG
;
A
#
# COMPACT_ATOMS: atom_id res chain seq x y z
N MET A 1 -81.97 15.08 -25.54
CA MET A 1 -81.09 16.19 -25.97
C MET A 1 -80.23 16.59 -24.78
N ARG A 2 -78.89 16.65 -24.93
CA ARG A 2 -77.85 17.45 -24.21
C ARG A 2 -78.13 17.87 -22.74
N ARG A 3 -77.21 17.84 -21.77
CA ARG A 3 -75.72 17.80 -21.78
C ARG A 3 -75.23 17.70 -20.31
N THR A 4 -74.11 16.99 -20.10
CA THR A 4 -72.93 17.32 -19.24
C THR A 4 -73.13 18.18 -17.97
N SER A 5 -72.64 17.77 -16.79
CA SER A 5 -71.24 17.92 -16.36
C SER A 5 -71.11 17.33 -14.93
N ASN A 6 -70.17 16.42 -14.62
CA ASN A 6 -68.72 16.53 -14.42
C ASN A 6 -68.28 16.88 -12.97
N PHE A 7 -67.48 15.95 -12.42
CA PHE A 7 -66.42 16.08 -11.39
C PHE A 7 -66.80 16.38 -9.93
N SER A 8 -66.34 15.53 -8.99
CA SER A 8 -65.02 15.73 -8.36
C SER A 8 -64.61 14.59 -7.43
N VAL A 9 -63.33 14.25 -7.59
CA VAL A 9 -62.45 13.29 -6.92
C VAL A 9 -62.31 13.59 -5.42
N ARG A 10 -62.12 12.55 -4.58
CA ARG A 10 -61.03 12.40 -3.57
C ARG A 10 -61.36 11.39 -2.46
N ALA A 11 -60.85 10.18 -2.56
CA ALA A 11 -60.55 9.30 -1.41
C ALA A 11 -59.04 9.01 -1.46
N ARG A 12 -58.23 9.78 -0.72
CA ARG A 12 -57.64 9.40 0.57
C ARG A 12 -56.75 8.16 0.41
N SER A 13 -55.48 8.37 0.04
CA SER A 13 -54.35 8.46 1.00
C SER A 13 -54.12 7.14 1.75
N LEU A 14 -53.23 6.27 1.24
CA LEU A 14 -52.31 5.43 2.01
C LEU A 14 -51.61 4.45 1.05
N ALA A 15 -50.39 4.74 0.62
CA ALA A 15 -49.35 3.76 0.24
C ALA A 15 -48.13 4.50 -0.34
N ILE A 16 -47.61 5.49 0.38
CA ILE A 16 -46.19 5.80 0.29
C ILE A 16 -45.61 5.19 1.56
N VAL A 17 -45.50 3.87 1.57
CA VAL A 17 -44.59 3.20 2.51
C VAL A 17 -43.21 3.63 2.04
N LEU A 18 -42.69 4.57 2.82
CA LEU A 18 -41.35 5.12 2.80
C LEU A 18 -40.33 3.97 2.71
N LEU A 19 -40.01 3.53 1.49
CA LEU A 19 -38.80 2.76 1.21
C LEU A 19 -37.63 3.76 1.22
N ALA A 20 -37.41 4.37 2.38
CA ALA A 20 -36.13 5.00 2.69
C ALA A 20 -35.16 3.85 2.87
N PHE A 21 -34.64 3.36 1.74
CA PHE A 21 -33.43 2.58 1.71
C PHE A 21 -32.35 3.50 2.27
N VAL A 22 -32.15 3.42 3.58
CA VAL A 22 -31.01 4.04 4.27
C VAL A 22 -29.80 3.34 3.68
N ALA A 23 -29.28 3.90 2.59
CA ALA A 23 -27.92 3.65 2.16
C ALA A 23 -27.03 4.23 3.27
N ALA A 24 -26.89 3.46 4.35
CA ALA A 24 -25.76 3.60 5.24
C ALA A 24 -24.55 3.28 4.37
N THR A 25 -24.01 4.33 3.76
CA THR A 25 -22.69 4.27 3.15
C THR A 25 -21.77 3.93 4.31
N TRP A 26 -21.38 2.66 4.37
CA TRP A 26 -20.30 2.20 5.21
C TRP A 26 -19.07 2.95 4.72
N ALA A 27 -18.85 4.15 5.24
CA ALA A 27 -17.65 4.91 5.00
C ALA A 27 -16.54 4.10 5.67
N SER A 28 -15.78 3.36 4.87
CA SER A 28 -14.58 2.71 5.34
C SER A 28 -13.73 3.76 6.05
N PRO A 29 -13.24 3.49 7.27
CA PRO A 29 -12.40 4.45 7.98
C PRO A 29 -11.21 4.77 7.07
N VAL A 30 -11.05 6.07 6.75
CA VAL A 30 -9.87 6.54 6.05
C VAL A 30 -8.69 6.36 7.01
N LEU A 31 -7.80 5.43 6.70
CA LEU A 31 -6.61 5.22 7.52
C LEU A 31 -5.62 6.36 7.25
N ALA A 32 -4.82 6.71 8.26
CA ALA A 32 -3.93 7.86 8.20
C ALA A 32 -2.79 7.66 7.18
N GLN A 33 -2.47 8.70 6.41
CA GLN A 33 -1.30 8.69 5.52
C GLN A 33 0.00 8.46 6.29
N LEU A 34 0.97 7.80 5.65
CA LEU A 34 2.32 7.76 6.21
C LEU A 34 2.97 9.13 6.10
N GLN A 35 3.63 9.56 7.16
CA GLN A 35 4.20 10.89 7.28
C GLN A 35 5.70 10.85 6.94
N GLY A 36 6.13 11.74 6.05
CA GLY A 36 7.52 11.99 5.75
C GLY A 36 8.30 12.41 7.01
N GLY A 37 9.56 12.00 7.09
CA GLY A 37 10.41 12.18 8.26
C GLY A 37 10.25 11.09 9.32
N SER A 38 9.32 10.14 9.11
CA SER A 38 9.08 9.03 10.03
C SER A 38 9.67 7.71 9.53
N VAL A 39 9.94 6.81 10.49
CA VAL A 39 10.36 5.44 10.24
C VAL A 39 9.24 4.50 10.67
N TYR A 40 8.87 3.56 9.81
CA TYR A 40 7.86 2.55 10.05
C TYR A 40 8.49 1.16 9.91
N PRO A 41 8.44 0.30 10.95
CA PRO A 41 8.99 -1.04 10.87
C PRO A 41 8.19 -1.93 9.92
N ILE A 42 8.92 -2.75 9.16
CA ILE A 42 8.44 -3.98 8.55
C ILE A 42 9.04 -5.12 9.36
N ASP A 43 8.23 -5.77 10.19
CA ASP A 43 8.68 -6.67 11.25
C ASP A 43 7.81 -7.93 11.40
N GLY A 44 6.98 -8.24 10.41
CA GLY A 44 6.07 -9.39 10.46
C GLY A 44 4.77 -9.13 11.21
N VAL A 45 4.57 -7.93 11.78
CA VAL A 45 3.34 -7.56 12.50
C VAL A 45 2.55 -6.50 11.74
N GLN A 46 1.29 -6.79 11.41
CA GLN A 46 0.40 -5.86 10.75
C GLN A 46 -0.32 -4.97 11.77
N ASN A 47 0.11 -3.71 11.91
CA ASN A 47 -0.55 -2.70 12.74
C ASN A 47 -0.51 -1.32 12.08
N PRO A 48 -1.20 -1.13 10.93
CA PRO A 48 -1.12 0.10 10.17
C PRO A 48 -1.77 1.29 10.92
N PRO A 49 -1.22 2.52 10.81
CA PRO A 49 -0.05 2.90 10.00
C PRO A 49 1.30 2.64 10.69
N VAL A 50 1.32 2.08 11.90
CA VAL A 50 2.52 2.05 12.77
C VAL A 50 3.53 1.00 12.33
N SER A 51 3.10 -0.20 11.96
CA SER A 51 3.97 -1.28 11.48
C SER A 51 3.31 -2.11 10.38
N PHE A 52 4.12 -2.83 9.62
CA PHE A 52 3.67 -3.66 8.52
C PHE A 52 4.26 -5.06 8.60
N GLN A 53 3.44 -6.04 8.19
CA GLN A 53 3.89 -7.43 8.16
C GLN A 53 4.95 -7.67 7.09
N SER A 54 4.78 -7.07 5.90
CA SER A 54 5.66 -7.27 4.74
C SER A 54 5.77 -6.01 3.88
N ILE A 55 6.73 -5.98 2.95
CA ILE A 55 6.85 -4.93 1.92
C ILE A 55 5.55 -4.85 1.13
N GLY A 56 4.99 -6.00 0.71
CA GLY A 56 3.72 -6.06 0.02
C GLY A 56 2.59 -5.35 0.77
N THR A 57 2.43 -5.62 2.07
CA THR A 57 1.38 -4.97 2.88
C THR A 57 1.60 -3.46 3.07
N ALA A 58 2.86 -3.02 3.22
CA ALA A 58 3.19 -1.60 3.31
C ALA A 58 2.88 -0.87 1.99
N VAL A 59 3.23 -1.48 0.85
CA VAL A 59 2.93 -0.95 -0.48
C VAL A 59 1.43 -0.86 -0.70
N THR A 60 0.67 -1.91 -0.40
CA THR A 60 -0.81 -1.89 -0.49
C THR A 60 -1.40 -0.75 0.34
N TYR A 61 -0.88 -0.56 1.56
CA TYR A 61 -1.32 0.53 2.43
C TYR A 61 -1.05 1.92 1.83
N MET A 62 0.18 2.16 1.36
CA MET A 62 0.56 3.45 0.76
C MET A 62 -0.19 3.74 -0.55
N VAL A 63 -0.51 2.72 -1.34
CA VAL A 63 -1.32 2.90 -2.56
C VAL A 63 -2.75 3.31 -2.21
N ALA A 64 -3.33 2.69 -1.18
CA ALA A 64 -4.70 2.98 -0.75
C ALA A 64 -4.82 4.35 -0.06
N ASN A 65 -3.85 4.73 0.77
CA ASN A 65 -3.97 5.88 1.66
C ASN A 65 -3.07 7.06 1.25
N GLY A 66 -1.94 6.78 0.61
CA GLY A 66 -0.92 7.77 0.23
C GLY A 66 0.11 8.06 1.32
N VAL A 67 0.97 9.02 1.01
CA VAL A 67 1.97 9.61 1.92
C VAL A 67 1.80 11.13 1.99
N THR A 68 2.25 11.75 3.08
CA THR A 68 2.13 13.19 3.31
C THR A 68 3.36 13.76 4.04
N GLY A 69 3.46 15.09 4.13
CA GLY A 69 4.58 15.78 4.79
C GLY A 69 5.79 16.01 3.87
N SER A 70 6.99 15.91 4.43
CA SER A 70 8.26 16.17 3.73
C SER A 70 9.37 15.23 4.20
N GLY A 71 10.40 15.04 3.38
CA GLY A 71 11.55 14.18 3.67
C GLY A 71 11.37 12.77 3.10
N GLN A 72 11.58 11.75 3.92
CA GLN A 72 11.44 10.35 3.53
C GLN A 72 10.47 9.64 4.45
N VAL A 73 9.55 8.86 3.87
CA VAL A 73 8.89 7.77 4.59
C VAL A 73 9.86 6.60 4.55
N VAL A 74 10.40 6.21 5.69
CA VAL A 74 11.36 5.11 5.77
C VAL A 74 10.63 3.84 6.22
N LEU A 75 10.66 2.81 5.38
CA LEU A 75 10.19 1.46 5.69
C LEU A 75 11.40 0.59 6.07
N GLU A 76 11.53 0.31 7.36
CA GLU A 76 12.72 -0.33 7.92
C GLU A 76 12.50 -1.83 8.16
N LEU A 77 13.22 -2.66 7.41
CA LEU A 77 13.15 -4.13 7.46
C LEU A 77 13.86 -4.63 8.73
N ASN A 78 13.11 -5.27 9.63
CA ASN A 78 13.57 -5.74 10.93
C ASN A 78 13.61 -7.28 11.03
N SER A 79 14.11 -7.82 12.15
CA SER A 79 14.32 -9.26 12.36
C SER A 79 13.08 -10.15 12.27
N GLY A 80 11.87 -9.58 12.34
CA GLY A 80 10.61 -10.32 12.15
C GLY A 80 10.12 -10.37 10.69
N TYR A 81 10.76 -9.63 9.78
CA TYR A 81 10.44 -9.67 8.36
C TYR A 81 10.99 -10.94 7.70
N ALA A 82 10.12 -11.86 7.29
CA ALA A 82 10.51 -13.13 6.70
C ALA A 82 10.89 -13.07 5.20
N GLY A 83 10.77 -11.91 4.55
CA GLY A 83 10.82 -11.79 3.09
C GLY A 83 9.44 -11.90 2.44
N GLU A 84 9.38 -11.62 1.14
CA GLU A 84 8.17 -11.81 0.33
C GLU A 84 8.13 -13.22 -0.25
N THR A 85 6.95 -13.86 -0.24
CA THR A 85 6.75 -15.18 -0.87
C THR A 85 6.50 -15.08 -2.37
N SER A 86 6.25 -13.88 -2.88
CA SER A 86 5.87 -13.58 -4.26
C SER A 86 6.53 -12.28 -4.69
N SER A 87 6.60 -12.04 -6.01
CA SER A 87 7.07 -10.76 -6.55
C SER A 87 6.25 -9.60 -6.02
N VAL A 88 6.93 -8.54 -5.55
CA VAL A 88 6.28 -7.29 -5.17
C VAL A 88 6.37 -6.28 -6.30
N THR A 89 5.23 -5.67 -6.63
CA THR A 89 5.18 -4.52 -7.54
C THR A 89 4.89 -3.26 -6.74
N ILE A 90 5.73 -2.23 -6.90
CA ILE A 90 5.57 -0.91 -6.29
C ILE A 90 5.07 0.07 -7.36
N PRO A 91 3.75 0.31 -7.45
CA PRO A 91 3.18 1.28 -8.38
C PRO A 91 3.44 2.72 -7.91
N PRO A 92 3.01 3.75 -8.67
CA PRO A 92 2.98 5.11 -8.18
C PRO A 92 2.22 5.24 -6.86
N ILE A 93 2.80 5.98 -5.90
CA ILE A 93 2.22 6.22 -4.58
C ILE A 93 1.77 7.67 -4.50
N THR A 94 0.49 7.88 -4.21
CA THR A 94 -0.10 9.21 -4.03
C THR A 94 0.62 10.00 -2.95
N GLY A 95 0.97 11.25 -3.24
CA GLY A 95 1.64 12.17 -2.33
C GLY A 95 3.16 12.23 -2.47
N THR A 96 3.78 11.22 -3.10
CA THR A 96 5.22 11.26 -3.40
C THR A 96 5.56 12.38 -4.38
N ASN A 97 6.71 13.03 -4.17
CA ASN A 97 7.23 14.11 -5.01
C ASN A 97 8.73 14.34 -4.70
N ALA A 98 9.35 15.34 -5.34
CA ALA A 98 10.77 15.65 -5.16
C ALA A 98 11.18 15.97 -3.70
N ALA A 99 10.26 16.45 -2.87
CA ALA A 99 10.48 16.74 -1.45
C ALA A 99 9.95 15.64 -0.51
N LEU A 100 9.29 14.60 -1.03
CA LEU A 100 8.72 13.50 -0.24
C LEU A 100 8.88 12.16 -0.98
N GLY A 101 9.88 11.38 -0.56
CA GLY A 101 10.16 10.05 -1.11
C GLY A 101 9.77 8.90 -0.17
N VAL A 102 9.86 7.68 -0.68
CA VAL A 102 9.72 6.44 0.10
C VAL A 102 11.03 5.66 -0.01
N THR A 103 11.60 5.29 1.14
CA THR A 103 12.84 4.53 1.24
C THR A 103 12.58 3.20 1.93
N PHE A 104 12.94 2.10 1.31
CA PHE A 104 13.05 0.80 1.98
C PHE A 104 14.50 0.61 2.42
N ARG A 105 14.75 0.16 3.65
CA ARG A 105 16.11 -0.12 4.12
C ARG A 105 16.17 -1.22 5.17
N PRO A 106 17.28 -1.96 5.29
CA PRO A 106 17.51 -2.84 6.43
C PRO A 106 17.72 -2.07 7.74
N ALA A 107 17.19 -2.58 8.84
CA ALA A 107 17.55 -2.13 10.19
C ALA A 107 19.03 -2.40 10.50
N SER A 108 19.55 -1.76 11.54
CA SER A 108 20.89 -2.05 12.04
C SER A 108 21.01 -3.52 12.43
N GLY A 109 22.09 -4.18 12.01
CA GLY A 109 22.30 -5.62 12.26
C GLY A 109 21.40 -6.58 11.46
N TYR A 110 20.48 -6.05 10.65
CA TYR A 110 19.65 -6.85 9.73
C TYR A 110 20.21 -6.79 8.31
N SER A 111 20.19 -7.92 7.61
CA SER A 111 20.56 -8.01 6.19
C SER A 111 19.36 -8.44 5.37
N ALA A 112 18.89 -7.57 4.49
CA ALA A 112 17.79 -7.88 3.58
C ALA A 112 18.32 -8.63 2.36
N GLN A 113 17.66 -9.73 1.99
CA GLN A 113 17.98 -10.50 0.80
C GLN A 113 16.79 -10.50 -0.16
N THR A 114 17.08 -10.21 -1.42
CA THR A 114 16.13 -10.33 -2.52
C THR A 114 16.63 -11.44 -3.45
N ILE A 115 15.90 -12.56 -3.50
CA ILE A 115 16.24 -13.73 -4.32
C ILE A 115 15.23 -13.82 -5.46
N THR A 116 15.72 -13.80 -6.69
CA THR A 116 14.89 -14.07 -7.87
C THR A 116 15.21 -15.46 -8.42
N ALA A 117 14.20 -16.32 -8.54
CA ALA A 117 14.34 -17.63 -9.21
C ALA A 117 14.67 -17.43 -10.69
N GLY A 118 15.74 -18.07 -11.16
CA GLY A 118 16.31 -17.89 -12.48
C GLY A 118 15.66 -18.77 -13.55
N ALA A 119 15.46 -18.15 -14.72
CA ALA A 119 15.27 -18.76 -16.04
C ALA A 119 14.24 -19.90 -16.16
N ALA A 120 12.99 -19.62 -15.77
CA ALA A 120 11.75 -20.28 -16.28
C ALA A 120 10.48 -19.67 -15.67
N SER A 121 10.58 -18.87 -14.61
CA SER A 121 9.42 -18.25 -13.97
C SER A 121 8.90 -17.07 -14.80
N PRO A 122 7.57 -16.94 -15.03
CA PRO A 122 6.99 -15.72 -15.60
C PRO A 122 7.23 -14.48 -14.71
N ASN A 123 7.64 -14.70 -13.45
CA ASN A 123 8.00 -13.67 -12.48
C ASN A 123 9.53 -13.42 -12.49
N GLN A 124 10.01 -12.66 -13.48
CA GLN A 124 11.44 -12.36 -13.69
C GLN A 124 12.03 -11.36 -12.67
N PHE A 125 11.22 -10.80 -11.77
CA PHE A 125 11.67 -9.80 -10.79
C PHE A 125 11.18 -10.19 -9.39
N ALA A 126 12.07 -10.23 -8.40
CA ALA A 126 11.64 -10.34 -7.00
C ALA A 126 11.02 -9.02 -6.48
N VAL A 127 11.51 -7.87 -6.94
CA VAL A 127 10.92 -6.54 -6.72
C VAL A 127 10.86 -5.80 -8.05
N ARG A 128 9.67 -5.29 -8.42
CA ARG A 128 9.45 -4.44 -9.59
C ARG A 128 9.00 -3.05 -9.13
N ILE A 129 9.76 -2.02 -9.49
CA ILE A 129 9.42 -0.62 -9.20
C ILE A 129 8.91 0.03 -10.48
N THR A 130 7.69 0.56 -10.46
CA THR A 130 7.12 1.35 -11.56
C THR A 130 6.76 2.77 -11.14
N GLY A 131 6.76 3.06 -9.83
CA GLY A 131 6.63 4.41 -9.28
C GLY A 131 7.91 5.25 -9.35
N SER A 132 7.77 6.56 -9.15
CA SER A 132 8.87 7.51 -8.97
C SER A 132 9.14 7.78 -7.49
N TYR A 133 10.31 8.32 -7.15
CA TYR A 133 10.72 8.67 -5.77
C TYR A 133 10.75 7.48 -4.80
N ILE A 134 11.03 6.29 -5.32
CA ILE A 134 11.24 5.06 -4.55
C ILE A 134 12.75 4.78 -4.48
N THR A 135 13.26 4.59 -3.26
CA THR A 135 14.66 4.25 -3.01
C THR A 135 14.75 2.88 -2.33
N LEU A 136 15.61 2.02 -2.85
CA LEU A 136 16.08 0.83 -2.15
C LEU A 136 17.45 1.17 -1.57
N ASP A 137 17.51 1.38 -0.26
CA ASP A 137 18.73 1.81 0.40
C ASP A 137 19.39 0.63 1.12
N GLY A 138 20.61 0.31 0.70
CA GLY A 138 21.43 -0.72 1.33
C GLY A 138 22.05 -0.27 2.65
N GLN A 139 21.99 1.01 3.00
CA GLN A 139 22.56 1.51 4.23
C GLN A 139 21.86 0.89 5.46
N ALA A 140 22.65 0.36 6.39
CA ALA A 140 22.14 -0.09 7.67
C ALA A 140 21.50 1.08 8.44
N GLY A 141 20.32 0.88 9.02
CA GLY A 141 19.71 1.84 9.93
C GLY A 141 20.69 2.32 11.02
N GLY A 142 20.59 3.59 11.42
CA GLY A 142 21.41 4.18 12.48
C GLY A 142 22.74 4.82 12.05
N GLY A 143 22.93 5.15 10.77
CA GLY A 143 24.06 5.97 10.30
C GLY A 143 25.36 5.22 10.00
N GLY A 144 25.35 3.88 10.02
CA GLY A 144 26.51 3.06 9.64
C GLY A 144 26.76 3.08 8.12
N GLY A 145 28.02 2.89 7.70
CA GLY A 145 28.42 2.84 6.28
C GLY A 145 28.27 1.47 5.60
N GLY A 146 27.63 0.50 6.27
CA GLY A 146 27.46 -0.86 5.76
C GLY A 146 26.43 -0.95 4.63
N ARG A 147 26.67 -1.82 3.64
CA ARG A 147 25.72 -2.17 2.57
C ARG A 147 25.08 -3.52 2.90
N ASN A 148 23.90 -3.50 3.49
CA ASN A 148 23.18 -4.64 4.04
C ASN A 148 22.02 -5.14 3.17
N TRP A 149 21.89 -4.62 1.94
CA TRP A 149 20.95 -5.17 0.97
C TRP A 149 21.68 -5.94 -0.11
N LEU A 150 21.38 -7.23 -0.19
CA LEU A 150 21.93 -8.14 -1.18
C LEU A 150 20.87 -8.55 -2.20
N ILE A 151 21.17 -8.35 -3.49
CA ILE A 151 20.34 -8.80 -4.61
C ILE A 151 21.02 -10.02 -5.24
N ARG A 152 20.33 -11.16 -5.31
CA ARG A 152 20.83 -12.40 -5.94
C ARG A 152 19.83 -12.95 -6.94
N CYS A 153 20.34 -13.41 -8.07
CA CYS A 153 19.61 -14.23 -9.03
C CYS A 153 20.08 -15.67 -8.85
N THR A 154 19.17 -16.64 -8.80
CA THR A 154 19.51 -18.07 -8.65
C THR A 154 19.07 -18.83 -9.89
N GLY A 155 19.98 -19.15 -10.81
CA GLY A 155 19.66 -19.94 -12.01
C GLY A 155 20.89 -20.62 -12.61
N PRO A 156 20.73 -21.53 -13.59
CA PRO A 156 21.88 -22.10 -14.30
C PRO A 156 22.73 -20.97 -14.89
N GLY A 157 23.98 -20.82 -14.41
CA GLY A 157 24.89 -19.77 -14.83
C GLY A 157 24.98 -18.52 -13.94
N SER A 158 24.27 -18.44 -12.80
CA SER A 158 24.46 -17.35 -11.85
C SER A 158 25.69 -17.62 -10.96
N SER A 159 26.82 -16.96 -11.20
CA SER A 159 27.93 -16.85 -10.23
C SER A 159 27.76 -15.58 -9.40
N GLY A 160 27.60 -15.74 -8.09
CA GLY A 160 27.54 -14.64 -7.11
C GLY A 160 28.92 -14.24 -6.59
#